data_AF-A0A7W0FNU5-F1
#
_entry.id   AF-A0A7W0FNU5-F1
#
_cell.length_a   1.000
_cell.length_b   1.000
_cell.length_c   1.000
_cell.angle_alpha   90.00
_cell.angle_beta   90.00
_cell.angle_gamma   90.00
#
_symmetry.space_group_name_H-M   'P 1'
#
loop_
_entity.id
_entity.type
_entity.pdbx_description
1 polymer ?
#
loop_
_entity_poly.entity_id
_entity_poly.type
_entity_poly.pdbx_seq_one_letter_code
_entity_poly.pdbx_strand_id
1 'polypeptide(L)'
;MLSHIVLRYKEPELERPYKTPGGVLTSGTALVLACIAVVAGLFVEPSVVIGIAVVYAIMIAYFALYSRHHLVAEAPEEEFEAIQKAESELAGS
;
A
#
# COMPACT_ATOMS: atom_id res chain seq x y z
N MET A 1 0.80 -7.10 8.88
CA MET A 1 1.84 -7.34 9.93
C MET A 1 3.26 -7.32 9.37
N LEU A 2 3.52 -7.92 8.21
CA LEU A 2 4.84 -7.93 7.60
C LEU A 2 5.45 -6.52 7.45
N SER A 3 4.71 -5.53 6.92
CA SER A 3 5.21 -4.15 6.78
C SER A 3 5.62 -3.50 8.11
N HIS A 4 4.90 -3.78 9.20
CA HIS A 4 5.26 -3.29 10.54
C HIS A 4 6.60 -3.89 11.02
N ILE A 5 6.87 -5.16 10.71
CA ILE A 5 8.14 -5.83 11.02
C ILE A 5 9.26 -5.29 10.13
N VAL A 6 9.02 -5.17 8.82
CA VAL A 6 9.99 -4.65 7.85
C VAL A 6 10.40 -3.23 8.19
N LEU A 7 9.46 -2.37 8.58
CA LEU A 7 9.77 -0.99 8.98
C LEU A 7 10.65 -0.93 10.24
N ARG A 8 10.49 -1.88 11.18
CA ARG A 8 11.38 -1.97 12.36
C ARG A 8 12.79 -2.39 12.00
N TYR A 9 12.96 -3.14 10.91
CA TYR A 9 14.26 -3.57 10.43
C TYR A 9 14.94 -2.48 9.59
N LYS A 10 14.20 -1.85 8.68
CA LYS A 10 14.75 -0.84 7.75
C LYS A 10 14.99 0.52 8.40
N GLU A 11 14.08 0.95 9.28
CA GLU A 11 14.14 2.27 9.93
C GLU A 11 13.98 2.12 11.46
N PRO A 12 15.03 1.60 12.13
CA PRO A 12 14.99 1.38 13.57
C PRO A 12 15.00 2.68 14.37
N GLU A 13 15.64 3.73 13.86
CA GLU A 13 15.80 5.03 14.54
C GLU A 13 14.61 5.98 14.38
N LEU A 14 13.64 5.63 13.54
CA LEU A 14 12.43 6.43 13.36
C LEU A 14 11.71 6.63 14.70
N GLU A 15 11.36 7.87 15.02
CA GLU A 15 10.62 8.19 16.24
C GLU A 15 9.21 7.58 16.18
N ARG A 16 8.86 6.80 17.20
CA ARG A 16 7.61 6.02 17.26
C ARG A 16 6.79 6.46 18.47
N PRO A 17 5.84 7.41 18.29
CA PRO A 17 4.94 7.88 19.36
C PRO A 17 4.08 6.75 19.95
N TYR A 18 3.71 5.78 19.12
CA TYR A 18 3.02 4.56 19.55
C TYR A 18 3.86 3.32 19.23
N LYS A 19 3.92 2.40 20.20
CA LYS A 19 4.57 1.09 20.05
C LYS A 19 3.55 0.01 20.36
N THR A 20 3.41 -0.94 19.45
CA THR A 20 2.55 -2.11 19.63
C THR A 20 2.97 -2.89 20.88
N PRO A 21 2.05 -3.21 21.80
CA PRO A 21 2.36 -4.05 22.95
C PRO A 21 2.81 -5.43 22.45
N GLY A 22 3.95 -5.92 22.95
CA GLY A 22 4.59 -7.15 22.48
C GLY A 22 5.35 -7.06 21.13
N GLY A 23 5.36 -5.89 20.49
CA GLY A 23 6.23 -5.57 19.35
C GLY A 23 6.15 -6.55 18.17
N VAL A 24 7.29 -7.14 17.82
CA VAL A 24 7.41 -8.08 16.70
C VAL A 24 6.73 -9.42 17.00
N LEU A 25 6.66 -9.84 18.27
CA LEU A 25 6.04 -11.12 18.64
C LEU A 25 4.54 -11.12 18.36
N THR A 26 3.83 -10.07 18.78
CA THR A 26 2.38 -9.94 18.54
C THR A 26 2.05 -9.72 17.07
N SER A 27 2.93 -9.01 16.35
CA SER A 27 2.80 -8.86 14.90
C SER A 27 3.06 -10.19 14.17
N GLY A 28 4.02 -10.98 14.64
CA GLY A 28 4.34 -12.29 14.11
C GLY A 28 3.21 -13.30 14.33
N THR A 29 2.64 -13.37 15.53
CA THR A 29 1.50 -14.24 15.81
C THR A 29 0.28 -13.87 14.99
N ALA A 30 -0.03 -12.57 14.86
CA ALA A 30 -1.10 -12.10 14.00
C ALA A 30 -0.86 -12.46 12.51
N LEU A 31 0.39 -12.42 12.04
CA LEU A 31 0.74 -12.87 10.69
C LEU A 31 0.48 -14.37 10.50
N VAL A 32 0.91 -15.20 11.45
CA VAL A 32 0.69 -16.65 11.41
C VAL A 32 -0.80 -16.98 11.42
N LEU A 33 -1.58 -16.35 12.30
CA LEU A 33 -3.02 -16.54 12.37
C LEU A 33 -3.72 -16.14 11.06
N ALA A 34 -3.30 -15.04 10.44
CA ALA A 34 -3.83 -14.62 9.14
C ALA A 34 -3.53 -15.65 8.04
N CYS A 35 -2.32 -16.22 8.00
CA CYS A 35 -1.98 -17.30 7.06
C CYS A 35 -2.85 -18.55 7.28
N ILE A 36 -3.05 -18.95 8.54
CA ILE A 36 -3.94 -20.06 8.88
C ILE A 36 -5.37 -19.78 8.44
N ALA A 37 -5.88 -18.56 8.65
CA ALA A 37 -7.23 -18.18 8.24
C ALA A 37 -7.43 -18.25 6.71
N VAL A 38 -6.43 -17.81 5.93
CA VAL A 38 -6.49 -17.92 4.45
C VAL A 38 -6.52 -19.39 4.02
N VAL A 39 -5.66 -20.22 4.60
CA VAL A 39 -5.62 -21.67 4.29
C VAL A 39 -6.94 -22.32 4.70
N ALA A 40 -7.46 -22.02 5.89
CA ALA A 40 -8.74 -22.53 6.36
C ALA A 40 -9.90 -22.10 5.43
N GLY A 41 -9.91 -20.86 4.95
CA GLY A 41 -10.90 -20.38 3.99
C GLY A 41 -10.91 -21.20 2.69
N LEU A 42 -9.75 -21.63 2.21
CA LEU A 42 -9.63 -22.52 1.05
C LEU A 42 -10.22 -23.92 1.30
N PHE A 43 -10.20 -24.41 2.54
CA PHE A 43 -10.81 -25.70 2.90
C PHE A 43 -12.31 -25.61 3.12
N VAL A 44 -12.81 -24.48 3.65
CA VAL A 44 -14.24 -24.29 3.96
C VAL A 44 -15.04 -23.98 2.69
N GLU A 45 -14.61 -22.99 1.91
CA GLU A 45 -15.33 -22.58 0.69
C GLU A 45 -14.37 -22.08 -0.39
N PRO A 46 -13.66 -23.00 -1.07
CA PRO A 46 -12.61 -22.62 -2.03
C PRO A 46 -13.13 -21.76 -3.18
N SER A 47 -14.39 -21.92 -3.61
CA SER A 47 -14.99 -21.12 -4.69
C SER A 47 -14.99 -19.62 -4.37
N VAL A 48 -15.36 -19.23 -3.15
CA VAL A 48 -15.39 -17.83 -2.73
C VAL A 48 -13.98 -17.25 -2.65
N VAL A 49 -13.03 -17.98 -2.07
CA VAL A 49 -11.65 -17.52 -1.96
C VAL A 49 -10.99 -17.37 -3.33
N ILE A 50 -11.23 -18.32 -4.25
CA ILE A 50 -10.75 -18.23 -5.63
C ILE A 50 -11.41 -17.03 -6.34
N GLY A 51 -12.70 -16.80 -6.15
CA GLY A 51 -13.40 -15.63 -6.69
C GLY A 51 -12.75 -14.30 -6.26
N ILE A 52 -12.46 -14.17 -4.96
CA ILE A 52 -11.75 -13.00 -4.41
C ILE A 52 -10.34 -12.88 -5.03
N ALA A 53 -9.61 -13.99 -5.13
CA ALA A 53 -8.27 -14.00 -5.72
C ALA A 53 -8.28 -13.56 -7.19
N VAL A 54 -9.27 -14.00 -7.98
CA VAL A 54 -9.44 -13.59 -9.38
C VAL A 54 -9.73 -12.10 -9.48
N VAL A 55 -10.63 -11.55 -8.67
CA VAL A 55 -10.92 -10.10 -8.67
C VAL A 55 -9.65 -9.30 -8.33
N TYR A 56 -8.90 -9.72 -7.31
CA TYR A 56 -7.62 -9.09 -6.98
C TYR A 56 -6.61 -9.19 -8.13
N ALA A 57 -6.51 -10.33 -8.80
CA ALA A 57 -5.63 -10.52 -9.94
C ALA A 57 -6.00 -9.59 -11.12
N ILE A 58 -7.30 -9.40 -11.39
CA ILE A 58 -7.80 -8.45 -12.39
C ILE A 58 -7.40 -7.02 -12.02
N MET A 59 -7.57 -6.62 -10.75
CA MET A 59 -7.16 -5.29 -10.29
C MET A 59 -5.64 -5.07 -10.39
N ILE A 60 -4.84 -6.07 -10.04
CA ILE A 60 -3.38 -6.02 -10.22
C ILE A 60 -3.03 -5.92 -11.70
N ALA A 61 -3.69 -6.69 -12.58
CA ALA A 61 -3.47 -6.62 -14.02
C ALA A 61 -3.85 -5.24 -14.58
N TYR A 62 -4.98 -4.67 -14.17
CA TYR A 62 -5.38 -3.31 -14.51
C TYR A 62 -4.35 -2.28 -14.05
N PHE A 63 -3.87 -2.41 -12.81
CA PHE A 63 -2.82 -1.54 -12.29
C PHE A 63 -1.54 -1.65 -13.11
N ALA A 64 -1.09 -2.88 -13.37
CA ALA A 64 0.16 -3.16 -14.06
C ALA A 64 0.13 -2.82 -15.55
N LEU A 65 -1.02 -2.86 -16.21
CA LEU A 65 -1.15 -2.60 -17.64
C LEU A 65 -1.57 -1.16 -17.97
N TYR A 66 -2.41 -0.55 -17.13
CA TYR A 66 -2.98 0.77 -17.40
C TYR A 66 -2.61 1.81 -16.35
N SER A 67 -2.89 1.54 -15.06
CA SER A 67 -2.75 2.55 -13.99
C SER A 67 -1.30 3.00 -13.76
N ARG A 68 -0.30 2.11 -13.87
CA ARG A 68 1.13 2.46 -13.69
C ARG A 68 1.61 3.59 -14.59
N HIS A 69 0.94 3.80 -15.72
CA HIS A 69 1.27 4.86 -16.69
C HIS A 69 0.44 6.13 -16.48
N HIS A 70 -0.60 6.07 -15.64
CA HIS A 70 -1.50 7.18 -15.32
C HIS A 70 -1.36 7.68 -13.87
N LEU A 71 -0.54 7.03 -13.02
CA LEU A 71 -0.30 7.43 -11.63
C LEU A 71 0.73 8.55 -11.45
N VAL A 72 1.49 8.87 -12.50
CA VAL A 72 2.52 9.93 -12.48
C VAL A 72 2.02 11.21 -13.17
N ALA A 73 0.87 11.17 -13.85
CA ALA A 73 0.37 12.30 -14.64
C ALA A 73 -0.20 13.46 -13.79
N GLU A 74 -0.33 13.29 -12.48
CA GLU A 74 -0.75 14.33 -11.51
C GLU A 74 0.13 14.26 -10.27
N ALA A 75 1.46 14.27 -10.45
CA ALA A 75 2.34 14.55 -9.34
C ALA A 75 2.05 16.00 -8.90
N PRO A 76 1.60 16.26 -7.66
CA PRO A 76 1.16 17.59 -7.24
C PRO A 76 2.25 18.65 -7.45
N GLU A 77 3.53 18.26 -7.35
CA GLU A 77 4.68 19.07 -7.73
C GLU A 77 4.62 19.65 -9.16
N GLU A 78 4.15 18.90 -10.17
CA GLU A 78 4.01 19.39 -11.55
C GLU A 78 2.84 20.39 -11.68
N GLU A 79 1.75 20.21 -10.93
CA GLU A 79 0.65 21.19 -10.85
C GLU A 79 1.10 22.47 -10.14
N PHE A 80 1.89 22.37 -9.07
CA PHE A 80 2.43 23.53 -8.36
C PHE A 80 3.41 24.35 -9.22
N GLU A 81 4.25 23.71 -10.03
CA GLU A 81 5.13 24.40 -10.98
C GLU A 81 4.35 25.10 -12.09
N ALA A 82 3.30 24.47 -12.63
CA ALA A 82 2.43 25.07 -13.64
C ALA A 82 1.71 26.32 -13.10
N ILE A 83 1.21 26.27 -11.86
CA ILE A 83 0.57 27.41 -11.20
C ILE A 83 1.58 28.53 -10.92
N GLN A 84 2.76 28.22 -10.39
CA GLN A 84 3.81 29.24 -10.15
C GLN A 84 4.25 29.93 -11.44
N LYS A 85 4.35 29.19 -12.53
CA LYS A 85 4.71 29.76 -13.84
C LYS A 85 3.61 30.71 -14.33
N ALA A 86 2.34 30.32 -14.21
CA ALA A 86 1.20 31.18 -14.55
C ALA A 86 1.13 32.44 -13.66
N GLU A 87 1.40 32.33 -12.36
CA GLU A 87 1.49 33.49 -11.45
C GLU A 87 2.64 34.43 -11.82
N SER A 88 3.80 33.89 -12.21
CA SER A 88 4.95 34.70 -12.62
C SER A 88 4.71 35.46 -13.93
N GLU A 89 3.92 34.89 -14.84
CA GLU A 89 3.54 35.52 -16.11
C GLU A 89 2.51 36.64 -15.88
N LEU A 90 1.55 36.45 -14.96
CA LEU A 90 0.59 37.48 -14.56
C LEU A 90 1.21 38.62 -13.73
N ALA A 91 2.21 38.32 -12.89
CA ALA A 91 2.91 39.32 -12.08
C ALA A 91 3.93 40.15 -12.88
N GLY A 92 4.30 39.68 -14.07
CA GLY A 92 5.18 40.37 -15.01
C GLY A 92 4.47 41.27 -16.02
N SER A 93 3.12 41.34 -16.00
CA SER A 93 2.30 42.22 -16.86
C SER A 93 1.74 43.42 -16.11
#